data_AF-A0A6N7QRS5-F1
#
_entry.id   AF-A0A6N7QRS5-F1
#
_cell.length_a   1.000
_cell.length_b   1.000
_cell.length_c   1.000
_cell.angle_alpha   90.00
_cell.angle_beta   90.00
_cell.angle_gamma   90.00
#
_symmetry.space_group_name_H-M   'P 1'
#
loop_
_entity.id
_entity.type
_entity.pdbx_description
1 polymer ?
#
loop_
_entity_poly.entity_id
_entity_poly.type
_entity_poly.pdbx_seq_one_letter_code
_entity_poly.pdbx_strand_id
1 'polypeptide(L)'
;MKYAKVAGIMLAAGNSRRMGEDKLSLAIGGTTIGSASLRNALASQLDQVFIVVQENDPLHWMTDEVKRQSAKYQVVQNAQAYQGQSYSIRAGIEQVQKSSFDGALIMLADQPFLQVSIINELIHIYNEEIPFIAAQYAGVTQPPILFNPFLFERLLTLQGDQGAKAIVKSMNNNGYIMKCDDRKSFYDIDTKDDYRWAKKWQEQL
;
A
#
# COMPACT_ATOMS: atom_id res chain seq x y z
N MET A 1 17.43 -0.37 -21.53
CA MET A 1 16.95 -1.15 -20.36
C MET A 1 15.45 -1.05 -20.34
N LYS A 2 14.74 -2.18 -20.30
CA LYS A 2 13.28 -2.19 -20.15
C LYS A 2 12.98 -1.85 -18.68
N TYR A 3 12.22 -0.79 -18.43
CA TYR A 3 11.72 -0.52 -17.08
C TYR A 3 10.69 -1.58 -16.72
N ALA A 4 10.78 -2.15 -15.51
CA ALA A 4 9.83 -3.13 -15.03
C ALA A 4 8.46 -2.49 -14.88
N LYS A 5 7.42 -3.13 -15.45
CA LYS A 5 6.05 -2.66 -15.37
C LYS A 5 5.44 -3.10 -14.04
N VAL A 6 5.27 -2.20 -13.08
CA VAL A 6 4.86 -2.52 -11.72
C VAL A 6 3.47 -1.97 -11.40
N ALA A 7 2.58 -2.84 -10.92
CA ALA A 7 1.30 -2.44 -10.37
C ALA A 7 1.42 -2.11 -8.88
N GLY A 8 0.77 -1.05 -8.43
CA GLY A 8 0.54 -0.78 -7.02
C GLY A 8 -0.76 -1.43 -6.56
N ILE A 9 -0.78 -2.05 -5.40
CA ILE A 9 -1.99 -2.49 -4.71
C ILE A 9 -2.06 -1.70 -3.40
N MET A 10 -2.93 -0.69 -3.37
CA MET A 10 -3.16 0.12 -2.18
C MET A 10 -4.33 -0.46 -1.38
N LEU A 11 -4.03 -0.96 -0.19
CA LEU A 11 -5.04 -1.53 0.71
C LEU A 11 -5.75 -0.40 1.48
N ALA A 12 -7.00 -0.14 1.10
CA ALA A 12 -7.86 0.90 1.67
C ALA A 12 -9.13 0.32 2.35
N ALA A 13 -9.29 -1.00 2.40
CA ALA A 13 -10.48 -1.66 2.95
C ALA A 13 -10.43 -1.88 4.47
N GLY A 14 -9.50 -1.25 5.19
CA GLY A 14 -9.30 -1.45 6.62
C GLY A 14 -10.52 -1.02 7.44
N ASN A 15 -10.96 -1.89 8.37
CA ASN A 15 -12.03 -1.55 9.29
C ASN A 15 -11.45 -0.64 10.39
N SER A 16 -11.76 0.66 10.36
CA SER A 16 -11.35 1.69 11.33
C SER A 16 -11.94 1.48 12.75
N ARG A 17 -12.07 0.24 13.22
CA ARG A 17 -12.72 -0.18 14.47
C ARG A 17 -12.20 0.55 15.70
N ARG A 18 -10.89 0.83 15.74
CA ARG A 18 -10.23 1.56 16.84
C ARG A 18 -10.47 3.07 16.81
N MET A 19 -10.78 3.64 15.65
CA MET A 19 -11.01 5.07 15.45
C MET A 19 -12.49 5.43 15.66
N GLY A 20 -13.39 4.50 15.34
CA GLY A 20 -14.85 4.72 15.40
C GLY A 20 -15.38 5.63 14.30
N GLU A 21 -14.52 6.05 13.37
CA GLU A 21 -14.78 6.94 12.24
C GLU A 21 -13.95 6.51 11.03
N ASP A 22 -14.30 6.97 9.83
CA ASP A 22 -13.52 6.71 8.62
C ASP A 22 -12.16 7.43 8.69
N LYS A 23 -11.14 6.71 9.13
CA LYS A 23 -9.79 7.25 9.31
C LYS A 23 -9.20 7.76 8.00
N LEU A 24 -9.50 7.17 6.85
CA LEU A 24 -8.92 7.60 5.58
C LEU A 24 -9.44 8.98 5.19
N SER A 25 -10.65 9.35 5.64
CA SER A 25 -11.27 10.65 5.40
C SER A 25 -10.78 11.77 6.32
N LEU A 26 -9.99 11.46 7.36
CA LEU A 26 -9.48 12.49 8.26
C LEU A 26 -8.50 13.43 7.55
N ALA A 27 -8.62 14.72 7.87
CA ALA A 27 -7.84 15.76 7.22
C ALA A 27 -6.36 15.74 7.65
N ILE A 28 -5.43 15.79 6.70
CA ILE A 28 -3.99 15.89 6.94
C ILE A 28 -3.32 16.67 5.81
N GLY A 29 -2.51 17.68 6.11
CA GLY A 29 -1.74 18.37 5.06
C GLY A 29 -2.59 19.03 3.97
N GLY A 30 -3.76 19.57 4.29
CA GLY A 30 -4.68 20.17 3.30
C GLY A 30 -5.39 19.15 2.39
N THR A 31 -5.26 17.85 2.67
CA THR A 31 -5.95 16.75 2.00
C THR A 31 -6.50 15.78 3.05
N THR A 32 -6.84 14.54 2.67
CA THR A 32 -7.20 13.45 3.60
C THR A 32 -6.07 12.42 3.70
N ILE A 33 -6.09 11.56 4.72
CA ILE A 33 -5.11 10.48 4.88
C ILE A 33 -5.06 9.58 3.64
N GLY A 34 -6.21 9.07 3.20
CA GLY A 34 -6.27 8.18 2.04
C GLY A 34 -5.83 8.87 0.74
N SER A 35 -6.20 10.14 0.55
CA SER A 35 -5.78 10.90 -0.63
C SER A 35 -4.29 11.24 -0.62
N ALA A 36 -3.69 11.49 0.54
CA ALA A 36 -2.24 11.69 0.65
C ALA A 36 -1.47 10.43 0.22
N SER A 37 -1.87 9.26 0.71
CA SER A 37 -1.29 7.97 0.33
C SER A 37 -1.45 7.70 -1.16
N LEU A 38 -2.66 7.89 -1.70
CA LEU A 38 -2.94 7.71 -3.13
C LEU A 38 -2.13 8.68 -4.00
N ARG A 39 -2.05 9.95 -3.61
CA ARG A 39 -1.26 10.95 -4.32
C ARG A 39 0.20 10.53 -4.45
N ASN A 40 0.80 10.01 -3.38
CA ASN A 40 2.19 9.54 -3.42
C ASN A 40 2.33 8.31 -4.33
N ALA A 41 1.37 7.38 -4.30
CA ALA A 41 1.34 6.24 -5.21
C ALA A 41 1.26 6.69 -6.69
N LEU A 42 0.38 7.64 -7.01
CA LEU A 42 0.17 8.13 -8.39
C LEU A 42 1.34 8.97 -8.93
N ALA A 43 2.05 9.66 -8.03
CA ALA A 43 3.25 10.43 -8.34
C ALA A 43 4.50 9.56 -8.51
N SER A 44 4.44 8.28 -8.13
CA SER A 44 5.53 7.32 -8.29
C SER A 44 5.61 6.75 -9.70
N GLN A 45 6.60 5.87 -9.92
CA GLN A 45 6.81 5.13 -11.15
C GLN A 45 5.90 3.90 -11.32
N LEU A 46 4.90 3.72 -10.43
CA LEU A 46 3.88 2.69 -10.62
C LEU A 46 3.08 2.96 -11.91
N ASP A 47 2.93 1.92 -12.73
CA ASP A 47 2.21 2.00 -14.01
C ASP A 47 0.70 2.09 -13.83
N GLN A 48 0.17 1.41 -12.81
CA GLN A 48 -1.24 1.40 -12.46
C GLN A 48 -1.41 1.12 -10.96
N VAL A 49 -2.36 1.79 -10.31
CA VAL A 49 -2.69 1.57 -8.89
C VAL A 49 -4.07 0.91 -8.76
N PHE A 50 -4.12 -0.29 -8.19
CA PHE A 50 -5.35 -0.95 -7.78
C PHE A 50 -5.65 -0.57 -6.33
N ILE A 51 -6.73 0.18 -6.13
CA ILE A 51 -7.17 0.64 -4.81
C ILE A 51 -8.21 -0.36 -4.31
N VAL A 52 -7.86 -1.18 -3.33
CA VAL A 52 -8.78 -2.19 -2.79
C VAL A 52 -9.57 -1.59 -1.63
N VAL A 53 -10.88 -1.52 -1.79
CA VAL A 53 -11.83 -0.96 -0.82
C VAL A 53 -12.90 -1.99 -0.45
N GLN A 54 -13.68 -1.68 0.60
CA GLN A 54 -14.85 -2.49 0.92
C GLN A 54 -15.89 -2.39 -0.21
N GLU A 55 -16.77 -3.38 -0.29
CA GLU A 55 -17.93 -3.28 -1.16
C GLU A 55 -18.78 -2.06 -0.81
N ASN A 56 -19.22 -1.33 -1.83
CA ASN A 56 -19.99 -0.09 -1.70
C ASN A 56 -19.30 1.04 -0.91
N ASP A 57 -17.97 1.01 -0.75
CA ASP A 57 -17.23 2.13 -0.16
C ASP A 57 -17.53 3.44 -0.94
N PRO A 58 -18.01 4.50 -0.26
CA PRO A 58 -18.40 5.75 -0.92
C PRO A 58 -17.20 6.61 -1.34
N LEU A 59 -15.97 6.22 -0.95
CA LEU A 59 -14.72 6.91 -1.30
C LEU A 59 -14.70 8.37 -0.86
N HIS A 60 -15.32 8.70 0.30
CA HIS A 60 -15.33 10.05 0.85
C HIS A 60 -13.93 10.61 1.11
N TRP A 61 -12.97 9.71 1.34
CA TRP A 61 -11.58 10.07 1.52
C TRP A 61 -10.91 10.54 0.21
N MET A 62 -11.47 10.27 -0.98
CA MET A 62 -10.89 10.70 -2.25
C MET A 62 -11.23 12.17 -2.54
N THR A 63 -10.22 13.03 -2.53
CA THR A 63 -10.35 14.44 -2.93
C THR A 63 -10.42 14.58 -4.46
N ASP A 64 -10.87 15.73 -4.95
CA ASP A 64 -10.91 16.01 -6.39
C ASP A 64 -9.51 15.97 -7.04
N GLU A 65 -8.45 16.24 -6.27
CA GLU A 65 -7.06 16.16 -6.71
C GLU A 65 -6.71 14.76 -7.24
N VAL A 66 -6.99 13.73 -6.45
CA VAL A 66 -6.70 12.35 -6.84
C VAL A 66 -7.73 11.83 -7.84
N LYS A 67 -9.00 12.23 -7.75
CA LYS A 67 -10.06 11.81 -8.69
C LYS A 67 -9.77 12.22 -10.14
N ARG A 68 -9.12 13.37 -10.36
CA ARG A 68 -8.71 13.82 -11.71
C ARG A 68 -7.65 12.92 -12.36
N GLN A 69 -7.02 12.01 -11.61
CA GLN A 69 -6.00 11.07 -12.10
C GLN A 69 -6.57 9.66 -12.32
N SER A 70 -7.88 9.53 -12.56
CA SER A 70 -8.59 8.25 -12.71
C SER A 70 -8.06 7.34 -13.82
N ALA A 71 -7.28 7.85 -14.77
CA ALA A 71 -6.60 7.03 -15.78
C ALA A 71 -5.45 6.17 -15.22
N LYS A 72 -4.89 6.54 -14.05
CA LYS A 72 -3.75 5.84 -13.42
C LYS A 72 -4.15 4.84 -12.33
N TYR A 73 -5.41 4.80 -11.93
CA TYR A 73 -5.88 3.87 -10.90
C TYR A 73 -7.18 3.18 -11.27
N GLN A 74 -7.41 2.04 -10.62
CA GLN A 74 -8.67 1.32 -10.68
C GLN A 74 -9.13 1.02 -9.24
N VAL A 75 -10.39 1.31 -8.95
CA VAL A 75 -11.01 0.92 -7.68
C VAL A 75 -11.45 -0.54 -7.77
N VAL A 76 -11.08 -1.33 -6.77
CA VAL A 76 -11.39 -2.74 -6.62
C VAL A 76 -12.27 -2.91 -5.39
N GLN A 77 -13.57 -3.08 -5.62
CA GLN A 77 -14.51 -3.32 -4.54
C GLN A 77 -14.44 -4.79 -4.10
N ASN A 78 -14.31 -5.02 -2.80
CA ASN A 78 -14.17 -6.36 -2.24
C ASN A 78 -15.21 -6.61 -1.14
N ALA A 79 -16.23 -7.40 -1.47
CA ALA A 79 -17.27 -7.85 -0.55
C ALA A 79 -16.73 -8.67 0.64
N GLN A 80 -15.57 -9.30 0.48
CA GLN A 80 -14.95 -10.16 1.48
C GLN A 80 -13.89 -9.45 2.33
N ALA A 81 -13.69 -8.15 2.15
CA ALA A 81 -12.67 -7.40 2.89
C ALA A 81 -12.84 -7.46 4.42
N TYR A 82 -14.08 -7.62 4.90
CA TYR A 82 -14.38 -7.76 6.33
C TYR A 82 -13.77 -9.02 6.97
N GLN A 83 -13.38 -10.02 6.16
CA GLN A 83 -12.77 -11.26 6.62
C GLN A 83 -11.27 -11.11 6.96
N GLY A 84 -10.66 -9.96 6.65
CA GLY A 84 -9.30 -9.61 7.05
C GLY A 84 -8.43 -9.12 5.89
N GLN A 85 -7.23 -8.63 6.23
CA GLN A 85 -6.31 -8.00 5.27
C GLN A 85 -5.94 -8.93 4.10
N SER A 86 -5.85 -10.23 4.34
CA SER A 86 -5.52 -11.23 3.29
C SER A 86 -6.51 -11.18 2.12
N TYR A 87 -7.81 -11.01 2.37
CA TYR A 87 -8.83 -10.95 1.32
C TYR A 87 -8.67 -9.71 0.45
N SER A 88 -8.19 -8.60 1.01
CA SER A 88 -7.90 -7.38 0.24
C SER A 88 -6.64 -7.55 -0.62
N ILE A 89 -5.61 -8.20 -0.08
CA ILE A 89 -4.40 -8.55 -0.86
C ILE A 89 -4.79 -9.45 -2.04
N ARG A 90 -5.59 -10.49 -1.78
CA ARG A 90 -6.09 -11.42 -2.80
C ARG A 90 -6.82 -10.69 -3.93
N ALA A 91 -7.81 -9.87 -3.58
CA ALA A 91 -8.57 -9.10 -4.55
C ALA A 91 -7.65 -8.20 -5.41
N GLY A 92 -6.63 -7.57 -4.81
CA GLY A 92 -5.65 -6.78 -5.56
C GLY A 92 -4.81 -7.63 -6.52
N ILE A 93 -4.27 -8.76 -6.04
CA ILE A 93 -3.43 -9.67 -6.83
C ILE A 93 -4.21 -10.27 -8.00
N GLU A 94 -5.47 -10.65 -7.78
CA GLU A 94 -6.36 -11.16 -8.85
C GLU A 94 -6.58 -10.11 -9.95
N GLN A 95 -6.58 -8.81 -9.64
CA GLN A 95 -6.65 -7.77 -10.68
C GLN A 95 -5.31 -7.60 -11.41
N VAL A 96 -4.19 -7.64 -10.68
CA VAL A 96 -2.87 -7.60 -11.29
C VAL A 96 -2.68 -8.76 -12.26
N GLN A 97 -3.10 -9.98 -11.90
CA GLN A 97 -3.01 -11.18 -12.75
C GLN A 97 -3.84 -11.10 -14.05
N LYS A 98 -4.83 -10.20 -14.15
CA LYS A 98 -5.58 -9.97 -15.40
C LYS A 98 -4.77 -9.18 -16.45
N SER A 99 -3.57 -8.72 -16.11
CA SER A 99 -2.71 -7.92 -16.96
C SER A 99 -1.26 -8.37 -16.85
N SER A 100 -0.45 -8.06 -17.86
CA SER A 100 0.99 -8.40 -17.87
C SER A 100 1.79 -7.35 -17.10
N PHE A 101 1.81 -7.44 -15.77
CA PHE A 101 2.73 -6.70 -14.91
C PHE A 101 3.93 -7.57 -14.53
N ASP A 102 5.10 -6.96 -14.48
CA ASP A 102 6.33 -7.60 -14.04
C ASP A 102 6.37 -7.72 -12.51
N GLY A 103 5.61 -6.92 -11.76
CA GLY A 103 5.55 -7.03 -10.30
C GLY A 103 4.34 -6.35 -9.67
N ALA A 104 4.09 -6.66 -8.40
CA ALA A 104 3.03 -6.05 -7.59
C ALA A 104 3.60 -5.47 -6.29
N LEU A 105 3.46 -4.16 -6.09
CA LEU A 105 3.83 -3.46 -4.87
C LEU A 105 2.61 -3.30 -3.96
N ILE A 106 2.64 -3.95 -2.81
CA ILE A 106 1.58 -3.84 -1.80
C ILE A 106 1.92 -2.69 -0.85
N MET A 107 1.00 -1.74 -0.69
CA MET A 107 1.10 -0.57 0.20
C MET A 107 -0.20 -0.32 0.96
N LEU A 108 -0.15 0.49 2.02
CA LEU A 108 -1.29 0.77 2.88
C LEU A 108 -1.81 2.20 2.67
N ALA A 109 -3.14 2.38 2.70
CA ALA A 109 -3.76 3.69 2.53
C ALA A 109 -3.64 4.60 3.76
N ASP A 110 -3.26 4.06 4.92
CA ASP A 110 -3.12 4.76 6.20
C ASP A 110 -1.68 5.18 6.53
N GLN A 111 -0.77 5.09 5.54
CA GLN A 111 0.61 5.57 5.59
C GLN A 111 0.77 6.84 4.72
N PRO A 112 0.17 7.99 5.08
CA PRO A 112 0.08 9.17 4.22
C PRO A 112 1.44 9.85 3.94
N PHE A 113 2.46 9.48 4.71
CA PHE A 113 3.79 10.07 4.61
C PHE A 113 4.78 9.20 3.83
N LEU A 114 4.36 8.02 3.35
CA LEU A 114 5.23 7.16 2.55
C LEU A 114 5.76 7.94 1.34
N GLN A 115 7.08 8.11 1.27
CA GLN A 115 7.71 8.92 0.24
C GLN A 115 7.69 8.24 -1.13
N VAL A 116 7.51 9.05 -2.17
CA VAL A 116 7.60 8.63 -3.58
C VAL A 116 8.96 8.02 -3.90
N SER A 117 10.04 8.56 -3.32
CA SER A 117 11.41 8.05 -3.48
C SER A 117 11.55 6.61 -3.00
N ILE A 118 10.92 6.23 -1.87
CA ILE A 118 10.96 4.87 -1.34
C ILE A 118 10.25 3.90 -2.31
N ILE A 119 9.09 4.29 -2.84
CA ILE A 119 8.35 3.48 -3.81
C ILE A 119 9.20 3.27 -5.08
N ASN A 120 9.79 4.35 -5.59
CA ASN A 120 10.62 4.30 -6.80
C ASN A 120 11.90 3.50 -6.61
N GLU A 121 12.53 3.56 -5.42
CA GLU A 121 13.73 2.77 -5.13
C GLU A 121 13.42 1.26 -5.11
N LEU A 122 12.28 0.85 -4.54
CA LEU A 122 11.81 -0.53 -4.62
C LEU A 122 11.64 -0.99 -6.08
N ILE A 123 11.06 -0.14 -6.93
CA ILE A 123 10.90 -0.42 -8.37
C ILE A 123 12.26 -0.46 -9.07
N HIS A 124 13.22 0.39 -8.69
CA HIS A 124 14.55 0.43 -9.28
C HIS A 124 15.37 -0.83 -8.96
N ILE A 125 15.25 -1.37 -7.75
CA ILE A 125 15.91 -2.61 -7.31
C ILE A 125 15.32 -3.84 -7.98
N TYR A 126 14.10 -3.75 -8.54
CA TYR A 126 13.39 -4.87 -9.12
C TYR A 126 14.20 -5.65 -10.16
N ASN A 127 14.24 -6.96 -9.96
CA ASN A 127 14.78 -7.94 -10.89
C ASN A 127 13.92 -9.22 -10.84
N GLU A 128 13.83 -9.93 -11.95
CA GLU A 128 13.03 -11.16 -12.08
C GLU A 128 13.50 -12.32 -11.20
N GLU A 129 14.76 -12.28 -10.74
CA GLU A 129 15.34 -13.29 -9.84
C GLU A 129 15.09 -12.99 -8.36
N ILE A 130 14.72 -11.76 -8.01
CA ILE A 130 14.50 -11.35 -6.62
C ILE A 130 13.04 -11.67 -6.26
N PRO A 131 12.76 -12.54 -5.26
CA PRO A 131 11.39 -12.92 -4.94
C PRO A 131 10.52 -11.75 -4.46
N PHE A 132 11.08 -10.91 -3.59
CA PHE A 132 10.44 -9.70 -3.12
C PHE A 132 11.48 -8.66 -2.71
N ILE A 133 11.06 -7.40 -2.70
CA ILE A 133 11.84 -6.26 -2.21
C ILE A 133 10.97 -5.56 -1.15
N ALA A 134 11.44 -5.55 0.09
CA ALA A 134 10.67 -5.02 1.20
C ALA A 134 11.42 -3.86 1.87
N ALA A 135 10.68 -2.81 2.24
CA ALA A 135 11.23 -1.78 3.10
C ALA A 135 11.36 -2.28 4.55
N GLN A 136 12.39 -1.81 5.24
CA GLN A 136 12.62 -2.08 6.66
C GLN A 136 12.99 -0.80 7.39
N TYR A 137 12.28 -0.50 8.46
CA TYR A 137 12.61 0.58 9.38
C TYR A 137 12.79 0.02 10.79
N ALA A 138 13.84 0.45 11.49
CA ALA A 138 14.16 0.00 12.86
C ALA A 138 14.13 -1.54 13.03
N GLY A 139 14.62 -2.29 12.03
CA GLY A 139 14.65 -3.77 12.04
C GLY A 139 13.30 -4.44 11.74
N VAL A 140 12.24 -3.67 11.49
CA VAL A 140 10.90 -4.19 11.19
C VAL A 140 10.61 -4.07 9.70
N THR A 141 10.43 -5.23 9.05
CA THR A 141 9.99 -5.30 7.65
C THR A 141 8.48 -5.05 7.55
N GLN A 142 8.09 -4.13 6.68
CA GLN A 142 6.72 -3.65 6.54
C GLN A 142 6.46 -3.10 5.14
N PRO A 143 5.18 -2.85 4.76
CA PRO A 143 4.86 -2.16 3.52
C PRO A 143 5.60 -0.82 3.38
N PRO A 144 5.94 -0.41 2.14
CA PRO A 144 5.65 -1.11 0.89
C PRO A 144 6.51 -2.36 0.67
N ILE A 145 5.93 -3.39 0.04
CA ILE A 145 6.64 -4.61 -0.37
C ILE A 145 6.30 -4.92 -1.83
N LEU A 146 7.33 -4.99 -2.67
CA LEU A 146 7.23 -5.39 -4.07
C LEU A 146 7.46 -6.89 -4.21
N PHE A 147 6.51 -7.59 -4.81
CA PHE A 147 6.56 -9.04 -5.05
C PHE A 147 6.72 -9.36 -6.53
N ASN A 148 7.53 -10.37 -6.80
CA ASN A 148 7.62 -11.01 -8.10
C ASN A 148 6.36 -11.88 -8.37
N PRO A 149 5.89 -11.98 -9.63
CA PRO A 149 4.74 -12.78 -10.04
C PRO A 149 4.73 -14.22 -9.56
N PHE A 150 5.87 -14.90 -9.45
CA PHE A 150 5.88 -16.29 -8.97
C PHE A 150 5.48 -16.43 -7.48
N LEU A 151 5.44 -15.33 -6.71
CA LEU A 151 4.90 -15.31 -5.35
C LEU A 151 3.41 -14.96 -5.28
N PHE A 152 2.74 -14.65 -6.40
CA PHE A 152 1.33 -14.27 -6.40
C PHE A 152 0.43 -15.39 -5.89
N GLU A 153 0.63 -16.63 -6.36
CA GLU A 153 -0.12 -17.79 -5.83
C GLU A 153 0.05 -17.95 -4.33
N ARG A 154 1.23 -17.63 -3.80
CA ARG A 154 1.49 -17.66 -2.37
C ARG A 154 0.75 -16.56 -1.62
N LEU A 155 0.69 -15.34 -2.16
CA LEU A 155 -0.13 -14.26 -1.63
C LEU A 155 -1.63 -14.64 -1.64
N LEU A 156 -2.07 -15.42 -2.62
CA LEU A 156 -3.45 -15.90 -2.70
C LEU A 156 -3.82 -16.91 -1.59
N THR A 157 -2.82 -17.56 -0.97
CA THR A 157 -3.04 -18.49 0.15
C THR A 157 -3.16 -17.83 1.53
N LEU A 158 -2.92 -16.51 1.63
CA LEU A 158 -3.04 -15.79 2.91
C LEU A 158 -4.47 -15.90 3.47
N GLN A 159 -4.57 -15.94 4.80
CA GLN A 159 -5.85 -16.07 5.50
C GLN A 159 -6.03 -15.05 6.62
N GLY A 160 -7.28 -14.69 6.90
CA GLY A 160 -7.65 -13.76 7.98
C GLY A 160 -6.89 -12.43 7.90
N ASP A 161 -6.35 -11.99 9.04
CA ASP A 161 -5.60 -10.73 9.17
C ASP A 161 -4.13 -10.83 8.77
N GLN A 162 -3.71 -11.91 8.11
CA GLN A 162 -2.34 -12.00 7.59
C GLN A 162 -2.10 -10.98 6.47
N GLY A 163 -1.21 -10.02 6.74
CA GLY A 163 -0.70 -9.10 5.74
C GLY A 163 0.45 -9.67 4.91
N ALA A 164 0.87 -8.93 3.88
CA ALA A 164 1.90 -9.35 2.94
C ALA A 164 3.26 -9.70 3.60
N LYS A 165 3.57 -9.08 4.75
CA LYS A 165 4.76 -9.40 5.56
C LYS A 165 4.82 -10.86 6.00
N ALA A 166 3.69 -11.57 6.07
CA ALA A 166 3.65 -13.00 6.39
C ALA A 166 4.38 -13.84 5.32
N ILE A 167 4.29 -13.45 4.04
CA ILE A 167 5.03 -14.11 2.94
C ILE A 167 6.53 -13.91 3.12
N VAL A 168 6.98 -12.68 3.42
CA VAL A 168 8.39 -12.35 3.65
C VAL A 168 8.97 -13.17 4.80
N LYS A 169 8.28 -13.20 5.95
CA LYS A 169 8.71 -13.95 7.13
C LYS A 169 8.83 -15.45 6.87
N SER A 170 7.87 -16.02 6.17
CA SER A 170 7.84 -17.46 5.87
C SER A 170 8.84 -17.87 4.78
N MET A 171 9.48 -16.93 4.11
CA MET A 171 10.69 -17.15 3.30
C MET A 171 11.98 -16.87 4.06
N ASN A 172 11.93 -16.74 5.39
CA ASN A 172 13.07 -16.35 6.24
C ASN A 172 13.76 -15.06 5.77
N ASN A 173 12.98 -14.11 5.23
CA ASN A 173 13.47 -12.88 4.62
C ASN A 173 14.45 -13.11 3.44
N ASN A 174 14.35 -14.26 2.75
CA ASN A 174 15.15 -14.56 1.56
C ASN A 174 14.62 -13.80 0.33
N GLY A 175 14.94 -12.52 0.29
CA GLY A 175 14.65 -11.55 -0.76
C GLY A 175 15.51 -10.30 -0.49
N TYR A 176 15.21 -9.18 -1.14
CA TYR A 176 15.93 -7.94 -0.89
C TYR A 176 15.26 -7.15 0.24
N ILE A 177 16.04 -6.70 1.23
CA ILE A 177 15.57 -5.86 2.33
C ILE A 177 16.23 -4.49 2.22
N MET A 178 15.44 -3.48 1.86
CA MET A 178 15.89 -2.09 1.76
C MET A 178 15.75 -1.40 3.13
N LYS A 179 16.89 -1.09 3.76
CA LYS A 179 16.90 -0.37 5.03
C LYS A 179 16.55 1.10 4.79
N CYS A 180 15.64 1.61 5.61
CA CYS A 180 15.17 2.98 5.57
C CYS A 180 15.30 3.60 6.97
N ASP A 181 15.78 4.84 7.03
CA ASP A 181 15.99 5.55 8.29
C ASP A 181 14.90 6.60 8.59
N ASP A 182 14.00 6.86 7.64
CA ASP A 182 12.88 7.79 7.83
C ASP A 182 11.70 7.10 8.53
N ARG A 183 11.54 7.37 9.83
CA ARG A 183 10.39 6.89 10.61
C ARG A 183 9.06 7.35 10.02
N LYS A 184 9.00 8.59 9.51
CA LYS A 184 7.75 9.25 9.13
C LYS A 184 7.09 8.50 7.98
N SER A 185 7.88 8.05 7.00
CA SER A 185 7.42 7.27 5.85
C SER A 185 6.64 5.99 6.18
N PHE A 186 6.89 5.39 7.35
CA PHE A 186 6.27 4.12 7.75
C PHE A 186 5.28 4.28 8.90
N TYR A 187 4.82 5.51 9.15
CA TYR A 187 3.92 5.77 10.25
C TYR A 187 2.47 5.46 9.88
N ASP A 188 1.92 4.42 10.51
CA ASP A 188 0.52 4.02 10.37
C ASP A 188 -0.38 4.91 11.25
N ILE A 189 -1.44 5.49 10.66
CA ILE A 189 -2.46 6.20 11.42
C ILE A 189 -3.59 5.24 11.76
N ASP A 190 -3.55 4.69 12.96
CA ASP A 190 -4.44 3.62 13.41
C ASP A 190 -5.35 4.01 14.58
N THR A 191 -4.92 4.97 15.38
CA THR A 191 -5.63 5.47 16.55
C THR A 191 -5.74 6.99 16.53
N LYS A 192 -6.61 7.54 17.38
CA LYS A 192 -6.75 8.99 17.55
C LYS A 192 -5.43 9.63 18.01
N ASP A 193 -4.63 8.89 18.78
CA ASP A 193 -3.31 9.33 19.23
C ASP A 193 -2.34 9.41 18.06
N ASP A 194 -2.35 8.42 17.17
CA ASP A 194 -1.54 8.43 15.96
C ASP A 194 -1.90 9.62 15.07
N TYR A 195 -3.19 9.89 14.90
CA TYR A 195 -3.65 11.03 14.12
C TYR A 195 -3.19 12.36 14.73
N ARG A 196 -3.29 12.51 16.06
CA ARG A 196 -2.80 13.71 16.78
C ARG A 196 -1.29 13.90 16.60
N TRP A 197 -0.51 12.83 16.63
CA TRP A 197 0.94 12.90 16.37
C TRP A 197 1.25 13.25 14.92
N ALA A 198 0.57 12.61 13.97
CA ALA A 198 0.73 12.86 12.54
C ALA A 198 0.45 14.33 12.19
N LYS A 199 -0.56 14.95 12.82
CA LYS A 199 -0.87 16.38 12.66
C LYS A 199 0.29 17.29 13.10
N LYS A 200 0.97 16.97 14.21
CA LYS A 200 2.13 17.76 14.68
C LYS A 200 3.29 17.75 13.71
N TRP A 201 3.57 16.62 13.04
CA TRP A 201 4.63 16.53 12.03
C TRP A 201 4.34 17.31 10.75
N GLN A 202 3.09 17.71 10.54
CA GLN A 202 2.68 18.54 9.41
C GLN A 202 2.80 20.03 9.74
N GLU A 203 2.70 20.40 11.02
CA GLU A 203 2.80 21.78 11.51
C GLU A 203 4.26 22.24 11.74
N GLN A 204 5.22 21.31 11.62
CA GLN A 204 6.67 21.57 11.79
C GLN A 204 7.44 21.71 10.46
N LEU A 205 6.73 21.86 9.35
CA LEU A 205 7.25 22.22 8.02
C LEU A 205 6.76 23.62 7.65
#